data_AF-A0A936L055-F1
#
_entry.id   AF-A0A936L055-F1
#
_cell.length_a   1.000
_cell.length_b   1.000
_cell.length_c   1.000
_cell.angle_alpha   90.00
_cell.angle_beta   90.00
_cell.angle_gamma   90.00
#
_symmetry.space_group_name_H-M   'P 1'
#
loop_
_entity.id
_entity.type
_entity.pdbx_description
1 polymer ?
#
loop_
_entity_poly.entity_id
_entity_poly.type
_entity_poly.pdbx_seq_one_letter_code
_entity_poly.pdbx_strand_id
1 'polypeptide(L)'
;MNKQLRLVLALAFFSILSLNNYAQDKLDPIKVQIDKGMYTEALTTLNQHLAKNPNDGKAYGLLADLQLKLGKIDLACATYSMMESMKLCDDQSFYDYGLALKMGGKYDEAIKKFGKVSGKLKEGAQKQIQSCVFAKELIRTEDTKKVMNLDMNSPSSEYGAVLYEQVVVFNGEKSPFMTPQTASLIKDNKGLYLCKTLHNGSSAALFMEGKVNETKMEAFSITQNNGVAFCTTQQVGDSPLERMSDAAIYLGTYNGFGLNNITAFAHNVSGISNYSPCLSEDGLTLYFASNREGGFGGMDLYKSTFDGTNWTAPENLGQDVNGKGNEITPFYASGILWFASESHGGLGGYDIFSSQNTSAGFHRCSTCRIWHQLCVQ
;
A
#
# COMPACT_ATOMS: atom_id res chain seq x y z
N MET A 1 -16.42 -24.44 56.61
CA MET A 1 -15.16 -24.18 55.87
C MET A 1 -14.44 -23.01 56.54
N ASN A 2 -13.25 -23.24 57.09
CA ASN A 2 -12.50 -22.27 57.90
C ASN A 2 -12.19 -20.99 57.07
N LYS A 3 -12.28 -19.80 57.67
CA LYS A 3 -12.00 -18.51 57.00
C LYS A 3 -10.62 -18.47 56.35
N GLN A 4 -9.63 -19.14 56.96
CA GLN A 4 -8.29 -19.27 56.36
C GLN A 4 -8.27 -20.11 55.08
N LEU A 5 -9.09 -21.16 54.99
CA LEU A 5 -9.16 -22.01 53.79
C LEU A 5 -9.83 -21.26 52.61
N ARG A 6 -10.79 -20.37 52.89
CA ARG A 6 -11.40 -19.49 51.87
C ARG A 6 -10.40 -18.46 51.34
N LEU A 7 -9.54 -17.90 52.20
CA LEU A 7 -8.53 -16.92 51.81
C LEU A 7 -7.44 -17.56 50.94
N VAL A 8 -6.99 -18.77 51.29
CA VAL A 8 -6.00 -19.53 50.51
C VAL A 8 -6.56 -19.93 49.14
N LEU A 9 -7.82 -20.38 49.07
CA LEU A 9 -8.47 -20.70 47.79
C LEU A 9 -8.68 -19.45 46.93
N ALA A 10 -9.04 -18.30 47.52
CA ALA A 10 -9.19 -17.05 46.79
C ALA A 10 -7.86 -16.51 46.23
N LEU A 11 -6.76 -16.62 47.00
CA LEU A 11 -5.42 -16.24 46.55
C LEU A 11 -4.88 -17.18 45.48
N ALA A 12 -5.15 -18.49 45.58
CA ALA A 12 -4.82 -19.46 44.53
C ALA A 12 -5.64 -19.22 43.25
N PHE A 13 -6.91 -18.83 43.37
CA PHE A 13 -7.75 -18.49 42.22
C PHE A 13 -7.28 -17.18 41.56
N PHE A 14 -6.86 -16.19 42.35
CA PHE A 14 -6.29 -14.94 41.83
C PHE A 14 -4.90 -15.13 41.19
N SER A 15 -4.07 -16.06 41.69
CA SER A 15 -2.79 -16.38 41.07
C SER A 15 -2.92 -17.21 39.79
N ILE A 16 -3.98 -18.03 39.67
CA ILE A 16 -4.32 -18.74 38.42
C ILE A 16 -4.94 -17.78 37.38
N LEU A 17 -5.73 -16.79 37.82
CA LEU A 17 -6.28 -15.73 36.96
C LEU A 17 -5.22 -14.72 36.51
N SER A 18 -4.20 -14.42 37.32
CA SER A 18 -3.11 -13.53 36.94
C SER A 18 -2.06 -14.20 36.04
N LEU A 19 -1.96 -15.54 36.04
CA LEU A 19 -1.13 -16.28 35.07
C LEU A 19 -1.82 -16.43 33.70
N ASN A 20 -3.15 -16.44 33.64
CA ASN A 20 -3.88 -16.56 32.37
C ASN A 20 -3.96 -15.24 31.59
N ASN A 21 -3.83 -14.08 32.24
CA ASN A 21 -3.79 -12.77 31.58
C ASN A 21 -2.39 -12.29 31.18
N TYR A 22 -1.34 -13.09 31.45
CA TYR A 22 0.06 -12.77 31.12
C TYR A 22 0.69 -13.71 30.08
N ALA A 23 -0.12 -14.48 29.35
CA ALA A 23 0.33 -15.11 28.11
C ALA A 23 0.26 -14.07 26.97
N GLN A 24 1.14 -13.08 27.02
CA GLN A 24 1.42 -12.23 25.85
C GLN A 24 1.86 -13.15 24.72
N ASP A 25 1.27 -13.00 23.53
CA ASP A 25 1.63 -13.84 22.38
C ASP A 25 3.12 -13.59 22.11
N LYS A 26 3.94 -14.66 22.17
CA LYS A 26 5.41 -14.55 22.07
C LYS A 26 5.86 -13.93 20.73
N LEU A 27 4.95 -13.82 19.77
CA LEU A 27 5.17 -13.22 18.47
C LEU A 27 4.86 -11.71 18.42
N ASP A 28 4.22 -11.14 19.45
CA ASP A 28 3.83 -9.72 19.46
C ASP A 28 5.00 -8.74 19.26
N PRO A 29 6.19 -8.94 19.87
CA PRO A 29 7.34 -8.06 19.60
C PRO A 29 7.74 -8.07 18.13
N ILE A 30 7.63 -9.21 17.46
CA ILE A 30 7.97 -9.38 16.04
C ILE A 30 6.94 -8.65 15.18
N LYS A 31 5.65 -8.81 15.48
CA LYS A 31 4.57 -8.09 14.79
C LYS A 31 4.76 -6.57 14.88
N VAL A 32 5.08 -6.06 16.07
CA VAL A 32 5.36 -4.63 16.28
C VAL A 32 6.55 -4.15 15.45
N GLN A 33 7.61 -4.95 15.30
CA GLN A 33 8.74 -4.60 14.42
C GLN A 33 8.30 -4.55 12.95
N ILE A 34 7.50 -5.51 12.50
CA ILE A 34 6.94 -5.54 11.13
C ILE A 34 6.07 -4.31 10.89
N ASP A 35 5.18 -3.97 11.82
CA ASP A 35 4.27 -2.81 11.71
C ASP A 35 5.03 -1.49 11.66
N LYS A 36 6.21 -1.42 12.29
CA LYS A 36 7.12 -0.27 12.25
C LYS A 36 8.03 -0.25 11.02
N GLY A 37 7.91 -1.21 10.10
CA GLY A 37 8.77 -1.33 8.92
C GLY A 37 10.21 -1.78 9.23
N MET A 38 10.48 -2.29 10.43
CA MET A 38 11.81 -2.73 10.88
C MET A 38 12.10 -4.16 10.39
N TYR A 39 12.00 -4.40 9.08
CA TYR A 39 11.95 -5.74 8.50
C TYR A 39 13.21 -6.59 8.75
N THR A 40 14.40 -5.99 8.73
CA THR A 40 15.66 -6.71 8.98
C THR A 40 15.76 -7.20 10.43
N GLU A 41 15.32 -6.38 11.38
CA GLU A 41 15.28 -6.74 12.79
C GLU A 41 14.21 -7.79 13.05
N ALA A 42 13.01 -7.60 12.50
CA ALA A 42 11.93 -8.59 12.55
C ALA A 42 12.38 -9.95 12.03
N LEU A 43 13.07 -9.99 10.88
CA LEU A 43 13.59 -11.24 10.31
C LEU A 43 14.61 -11.91 11.23
N THR A 44 15.49 -11.12 11.86
CA THR A 44 16.50 -11.62 12.79
C THR A 44 15.84 -12.23 14.03
N THR A 45 14.92 -11.50 14.66
CA THR A 45 14.20 -11.95 15.85
C THR A 45 13.35 -13.18 15.54
N LEU A 46 12.70 -13.22 14.38
CA LEU A 46 11.87 -14.35 13.95
C LEU A 46 12.69 -15.62 13.69
N ASN A 47 13.84 -15.50 13.05
CA ASN A 47 14.75 -16.63 12.85
C ASN A 47 15.28 -17.18 14.18
N GLN A 48 15.59 -16.32 15.15
CA GLN A 48 15.99 -16.76 16.50
C GLN A 48 14.85 -17.48 17.24
N HIS A 49 13.60 -17.03 17.06
CA HIS A 49 12.42 -17.70 17.62
C HIS A 49 12.22 -19.08 17.00
N LEU A 50 12.28 -19.19 15.67
CA LEU A 50 12.12 -20.46 14.95
C LEU A 50 13.24 -21.45 15.24
N ALA A 51 14.48 -20.98 15.48
CA ALA A 51 15.58 -21.84 15.91
C ALA A 51 15.30 -22.54 17.26
N LYS A 52 14.52 -21.89 18.15
CA LYS A 52 14.11 -22.44 19.45
C LYS A 52 12.78 -23.20 19.37
N ASN A 53 11.91 -22.83 18.42
CA ASN A 53 10.56 -23.35 18.27
C ASN A 53 10.34 -23.84 16.82
N PRO A 54 11.01 -24.91 16.38
CA PRO A 54 11.03 -25.33 14.97
C PRO A 54 9.69 -25.86 14.44
N ASN A 55 8.68 -26.04 15.28
CA ASN A 55 7.35 -26.50 14.89
C ASN A 55 6.27 -25.42 15.07
N ASP A 56 6.67 -24.15 15.24
CA ASP A 56 5.72 -23.05 15.40
C ASP A 56 5.18 -22.58 14.04
N GLY A 57 4.04 -23.14 13.64
CA GLY A 57 3.38 -22.80 12.37
C GLY A 57 3.01 -21.31 12.25
N LYS A 58 2.66 -20.64 13.36
CA LYS A 58 2.33 -19.21 13.34
C LYS A 58 3.56 -18.36 13.05
N ALA A 59 4.71 -18.73 13.62
CA ALA A 59 5.96 -18.05 13.35
C ALA A 59 6.42 -18.23 11.89
N TYR A 60 6.23 -19.41 11.30
CA TYR A 60 6.49 -19.60 9.87
C TYR A 60 5.51 -18.83 8.98
N GLY A 61 4.24 -18.69 9.38
CA GLY A 61 3.27 -17.82 8.71
C GLY A 61 3.77 -16.36 8.67
N LEU A 62 4.18 -15.81 9.81
CA LEU A 62 4.76 -14.47 9.87
C LEU A 62 6.05 -14.32 9.04
N LEU A 63 6.83 -15.39 8.92
CA LEU A 63 8.04 -15.39 8.09
C LEU A 63 7.67 -15.27 6.62
N ALA A 64 6.68 -16.03 6.17
CA ALA A 64 6.16 -15.95 4.81
C ALA A 64 5.56 -14.56 4.53
N ASP A 65 4.79 -13.99 5.45
CA ASP A 65 4.25 -12.62 5.32
C ASP A 65 5.36 -11.58 5.18
N LEU A 66 6.41 -11.68 5.99
CA LEU A 66 7.57 -10.79 5.91
C LEU A 66 8.32 -10.96 4.58
N GLN A 67 8.44 -12.18 4.08
CA GLN A 67 9.04 -12.45 2.76
C GLN A 67 8.20 -11.84 1.64
N LEU A 68 6.87 -11.91 1.71
CA LEU A 68 5.97 -11.24 0.75
C LEU A 68 6.13 -9.72 0.80
N LYS A 69 6.18 -9.11 2.00
CA LYS A 69 6.43 -7.66 2.17
C LYS A 69 7.78 -7.21 1.58
N LEU A 70 8.75 -8.11 1.50
CA LEU A 70 10.06 -7.88 0.89
C LEU A 70 10.10 -8.24 -0.61
N GLY A 71 8.97 -8.56 -1.23
CA GLY A 71 8.88 -8.96 -2.64
C GLY A 71 9.42 -10.37 -2.93
N LYS A 72 9.78 -11.16 -1.91
CA LYS A 72 10.38 -12.49 -2.05
C LYS A 72 9.31 -13.57 -2.18
N ILE A 73 8.48 -13.47 -3.21
CA ILE A 73 7.29 -14.33 -3.40
C ILE A 73 7.65 -15.82 -3.47
N ASP A 74 8.70 -16.18 -4.22
CA ASP A 74 9.14 -17.58 -4.32
C ASP A 74 9.61 -18.14 -2.97
N LEU A 75 10.27 -17.31 -2.16
CA LEU A 75 10.72 -17.71 -0.83
C LEU A 75 9.53 -17.91 0.12
N ALA A 76 8.52 -17.05 0.06
CA ALA A 76 7.27 -17.21 0.81
C ALA A 76 6.55 -18.52 0.42
N CYS A 77 6.44 -18.80 -0.88
CA CYS A 77 5.88 -20.07 -1.36
C CYS A 77 6.66 -21.29 -0.87
N ALA A 78 8.00 -21.21 -0.82
CA ALA A 78 8.84 -22.27 -0.29
C ALA A 78 8.62 -22.48 1.23
N THR A 79 8.48 -21.40 2.00
CA THR A 79 8.16 -21.44 3.44
C THR A 79 6.85 -22.16 3.69
N TYR A 80 5.77 -21.82 2.98
CA TYR A 80 4.49 -22.52 3.12
C TYR A 80 4.54 -23.98 2.65
N SER A 81 5.27 -24.28 1.58
CA SER A 81 5.50 -25.66 1.12
C SER A 81 6.17 -26.51 2.22
N MET A 82 7.18 -25.94 2.89
CA MET A 82 7.82 -26.56 4.04
C MET A 82 6.85 -26.75 5.20
N MET A 83 6.06 -25.73 5.57
CA MET A 83 5.02 -25.85 6.60
C MET A 83 4.05 -26.99 6.29
N GLU A 84 3.61 -27.13 5.04
CA GLU A 84 2.71 -28.19 4.61
C GLU A 84 3.36 -29.57 4.78
N SER A 85 4.63 -29.72 4.38
CA SER A 85 5.39 -30.97 4.56
C SER A 85 5.56 -31.35 6.04
N MET A 86 5.68 -30.35 6.92
CA MET A 86 5.79 -30.51 8.37
C MET A 86 4.43 -30.66 9.06
N LYS A 87 3.33 -30.61 8.29
CA LYS A 87 1.95 -30.65 8.79
C LYS A 87 1.63 -29.53 9.79
N LEU A 88 2.18 -28.35 9.55
CA LEU A 88 1.97 -27.14 10.36
C LEU A 88 0.89 -26.21 9.80
N CYS A 89 0.38 -26.46 8.59
CA CYS A 89 -0.66 -25.62 7.98
C CYS A 89 -2.04 -25.86 8.60
N ASP A 90 -2.70 -24.76 8.97
CA ASP A 90 -4.13 -24.68 9.26
C ASP A 90 -4.91 -24.04 8.08
N ASP A 91 -6.20 -23.80 8.25
CA ASP A 91 -7.05 -23.17 7.23
C ASP A 91 -6.52 -21.80 6.80
N GLN A 92 -6.02 -21.00 7.75
CA GLN A 92 -5.44 -19.69 7.47
C GLN A 92 -4.14 -19.83 6.67
N SER A 93 -3.25 -20.73 7.08
CA SER A 93 -2.00 -21.02 6.37
C SER A 93 -2.25 -21.50 4.93
N PHE A 94 -3.27 -22.32 4.69
CA PHE A 94 -3.63 -22.74 3.33
C PHE A 94 -4.22 -21.60 2.49
N TYR A 95 -4.98 -20.70 3.12
CA TYR A 95 -5.50 -19.51 2.47
C TYR A 95 -4.37 -18.58 2.04
N ASP A 96 -3.46 -18.25 2.96
CA ASP A 96 -2.33 -17.36 2.70
C ASP A 96 -1.32 -17.97 1.71
N TYR A 97 -1.11 -19.28 1.78
CA TYR A 97 -0.31 -19.99 0.76
C TYR A 97 -0.95 -19.89 -0.64
N GLY A 98 -2.27 -20.03 -0.72
CA GLY A 98 -3.00 -19.81 -1.96
C GLY A 98 -2.80 -18.39 -2.52
N LEU A 99 -2.83 -17.37 -1.65
CA LEU A 99 -2.57 -15.98 -2.04
C LEU A 99 -1.14 -15.79 -2.54
N ALA A 100 -0.13 -16.32 -1.83
CA ALA A 100 1.27 -16.24 -2.23
C ALA A 100 1.52 -16.90 -3.60
N LEU A 101 0.93 -18.07 -3.83
CA LEU A 101 1.01 -18.76 -5.13
C LEU A 101 0.32 -17.96 -6.24
N LYS A 102 -0.84 -17.36 -5.95
CA LYS A 102 -1.55 -16.49 -6.88
C LYS A 102 -0.69 -15.27 -7.26
N MET A 103 -0.08 -14.59 -6.28
CA MET A 103 0.86 -13.48 -6.52
C MET A 103 2.05 -13.89 -7.39
N GLY A 104 2.53 -15.13 -7.23
CA GLY A 104 3.59 -15.71 -8.06
C GLY A 104 3.13 -16.22 -9.43
N GLY A 105 1.86 -16.00 -9.82
CA GLY A 105 1.28 -16.48 -11.08
C GLY A 105 1.04 -18.00 -11.15
N LYS A 106 1.19 -18.74 -10.04
CA LYS A 106 1.03 -20.19 -9.94
C LYS A 106 -0.43 -20.56 -9.68
N TYR A 107 -1.34 -20.12 -10.55
CA TYR A 107 -2.80 -20.19 -10.35
C TYR A 107 -3.34 -21.61 -10.12
N ASP A 108 -2.83 -22.61 -10.84
CA ASP A 108 -3.28 -23.99 -10.67
C ASP A 108 -2.91 -24.57 -9.30
N GLU A 109 -1.75 -24.19 -8.76
CA GLU A 109 -1.34 -24.58 -7.42
C GLU A 109 -2.15 -23.80 -6.37
N ALA A 110 -2.35 -22.50 -6.59
CA ALA A 110 -3.17 -21.65 -5.72
C ALA A 110 -4.58 -22.22 -5.55
N ILE A 111 -5.24 -22.61 -6.64
CA ILE A 111 -6.58 -23.25 -6.63
C ILE A 111 -6.59 -24.50 -5.74
N LYS A 112 -5.54 -25.34 -5.84
CA LYS A 112 -5.43 -26.55 -5.00
C LYS A 112 -5.31 -26.20 -3.53
N LYS A 113 -4.55 -25.15 -3.17
CA LYS A 113 -4.39 -24.73 -1.76
C LYS A 113 -5.68 -24.14 -1.21
N PHE A 114 -6.34 -23.24 -1.96
CA PHE A 114 -7.66 -22.72 -1.58
C PHE A 114 -8.70 -23.83 -1.41
N GLY A 115 -8.65 -24.88 -2.23
CA GLY A 115 -9.53 -26.05 -2.09
C GLY A 115 -9.37 -26.84 -0.79
N LYS A 116 -8.25 -26.65 -0.06
CA LYS A 116 -8.03 -27.25 1.27
C LYS A 116 -8.62 -26.42 2.41
N VAL A 117 -8.97 -25.16 2.16
CA VAL A 117 -9.49 -24.25 3.17
C VAL A 117 -10.94 -24.60 3.52
N SER A 118 -11.22 -24.68 4.81
CA SER A 118 -12.52 -25.04 5.36
C SER A 118 -13.07 -23.97 6.32
N GLY A 119 -14.19 -24.28 6.98
CA GLY A 119 -14.77 -23.41 8.00
C GLY A 119 -15.10 -22.01 7.53
N LYS A 120 -14.72 -21.00 8.33
CA LYS A 120 -15.08 -19.59 8.14
C LYS A 120 -14.45 -18.95 6.88
N LEU A 121 -13.30 -19.47 6.43
CA LEU A 121 -12.56 -18.91 5.30
C LEU A 121 -12.99 -19.51 3.95
N LYS A 122 -13.81 -20.57 3.95
CA LYS A 122 -14.21 -21.30 2.75
C LYS A 122 -14.83 -20.41 1.67
N GLU A 123 -15.71 -19.49 2.05
CA GLU A 123 -16.34 -18.58 1.07
C GLU A 123 -15.31 -17.64 0.43
N GLY A 124 -14.38 -17.11 1.23
CA GLY A 124 -13.26 -16.31 0.73
C GLY A 124 -12.37 -17.11 -0.22
N ALA A 125 -12.03 -18.35 0.15
CA ALA A 125 -11.20 -19.23 -0.67
C ALA A 125 -11.87 -19.55 -2.01
N GLN A 126 -13.20 -19.75 -2.03
CA GLN A 126 -13.97 -19.95 -3.26
C GLN A 126 -13.92 -18.73 -4.18
N LYS A 127 -14.01 -17.51 -3.64
CA LYS A 127 -13.84 -16.28 -4.43
C LYS A 127 -12.44 -16.18 -5.02
N GLN A 128 -11.40 -16.55 -4.26
CA GLN A 128 -10.04 -16.58 -4.79
C GLN A 128 -9.83 -17.65 -5.87
N ILE A 129 -10.46 -18.82 -5.75
CA ILE A 129 -10.47 -19.83 -6.83
C ILE A 129 -11.09 -19.25 -8.11
N GLN A 130 -12.23 -18.57 -8.01
CA GLN A 130 -12.85 -17.90 -9.15
C GLN A 130 -11.92 -16.83 -9.75
N SER A 131 -11.24 -16.06 -8.90
CA SER A 131 -10.24 -15.09 -9.33
C SER A 131 -9.06 -15.74 -10.05
N CYS A 132 -8.56 -16.89 -9.59
CA CYS A 132 -7.49 -17.63 -10.27
C CYS A 132 -7.94 -18.17 -11.63
N VAL A 133 -9.19 -18.64 -11.74
CA VAL A 133 -9.77 -19.06 -13.03
C VAL A 133 -9.86 -17.87 -13.98
N PHE A 134 -10.37 -16.73 -13.51
CA PHE A 134 -10.41 -15.49 -14.28
C PHE A 134 -9.02 -15.05 -14.74
N ALA A 135 -8.03 -15.07 -13.83
CA ALA A 135 -6.65 -14.71 -14.13
C ALA A 135 -6.05 -15.59 -15.24
N LYS A 136 -6.31 -16.91 -15.20
CA LYS A 136 -5.86 -17.84 -16.24
C LYS A 136 -6.48 -17.52 -17.60
N GLU A 137 -7.75 -17.14 -17.66
CA GLU A 137 -8.37 -16.72 -18.93
C GLU A 137 -7.84 -15.38 -19.39
N LEU A 138 -7.64 -14.44 -18.47
CA LEU A 138 -7.11 -13.12 -18.77
C LEU A 138 -5.73 -13.22 -19.43
N ILE A 139 -4.82 -14.03 -18.88
CA ILE A 139 -3.46 -14.23 -19.41
C ILE A 139 -3.46 -14.83 -20.83
N ARG A 140 -4.49 -15.58 -21.23
CA ARG A 140 -4.59 -16.17 -22.58
C ARG A 140 -4.99 -15.19 -23.67
N THR A 141 -5.57 -14.05 -23.31
CA THR A 141 -5.91 -13.01 -24.29
C THR A 141 -4.63 -12.32 -24.77
N GLU A 142 -4.60 -11.64 -25.92
CA GLU A 142 -3.41 -10.85 -26.32
C GLU A 142 -3.40 -9.48 -25.65
N ASP A 143 -2.24 -8.99 -25.24
CA ASP A 143 -2.11 -7.63 -24.71
C ASP A 143 -2.27 -6.62 -25.85
N THR A 144 -3.24 -5.72 -25.70
CA THR A 144 -3.49 -4.67 -26.69
C THR A 144 -2.51 -3.49 -26.58
N LYS A 145 -1.73 -3.42 -25.50
CA LYS A 145 -0.67 -2.43 -25.29
C LYS A 145 0.57 -3.12 -24.74
N LYS A 146 1.73 -2.65 -25.16
CA LYS A 146 3.03 -3.17 -24.75
C LYS A 146 3.61 -2.29 -23.65
N VAL A 147 3.92 -2.88 -22.50
CA VAL A 147 4.79 -2.23 -21.51
C VAL A 147 6.20 -2.27 -22.05
N MET A 148 6.87 -1.13 -21.98
CA MET A 148 8.27 -1.02 -22.37
C MET A 148 9.03 -0.36 -21.24
N ASN A 149 10.17 -0.96 -20.88
CA ASN A 149 11.18 -0.23 -20.14
C ASN A 149 11.59 0.95 -21.02
N LEU A 150 11.47 2.13 -20.45
CA LEU A 150 12.00 3.32 -21.06
C LEU A 150 13.49 3.38 -20.70
N ASP A 151 14.32 4.01 -21.55
CA ASP A 151 15.74 4.27 -21.27
C ASP A 151 15.96 5.12 -19.99
N MET A 152 14.88 5.49 -19.30
CA MET A 152 14.85 6.26 -18.08
C MET A 152 14.71 5.46 -16.79
N ASN A 153 14.35 4.19 -16.85
CA ASN A 153 14.14 3.40 -15.64
C ASN A 153 15.47 3.27 -14.89
N SER A 154 15.48 3.69 -13.62
CA SER A 154 16.63 3.51 -12.75
C SER A 154 16.52 2.19 -11.97
N PRO A 155 17.62 1.68 -11.37
CA PRO A 155 17.53 0.51 -10.48
C PRO A 155 16.94 0.86 -9.10
N SER A 156 16.66 2.14 -8.83
CA SER A 156 16.03 2.59 -7.58
C SER A 156 14.52 2.65 -7.73
N SER A 157 13.80 2.57 -6.60
CA SER A 157 12.35 2.73 -6.59
C SER A 157 11.93 4.18 -6.86
N GLU A 158 10.91 4.34 -7.69
CA GLU A 158 10.35 5.61 -8.13
C GLU A 158 8.84 5.58 -7.91
N TYR A 159 8.27 6.66 -7.39
CA TYR A 159 6.88 6.70 -6.91
C TYR A 159 6.14 7.95 -7.37
N GLY A 160 4.82 7.84 -7.53
CA GLY A 160 3.94 8.98 -7.80
C GLY A 160 4.21 9.65 -9.16
N ALA A 161 4.41 8.86 -10.20
CA ALA A 161 4.62 9.39 -11.55
C ALA A 161 3.35 10.12 -12.06
N VAL A 162 3.50 11.37 -12.47
CA VAL A 162 2.42 12.21 -13.01
C VAL A 162 2.90 12.91 -14.28
N LEU A 163 2.02 13.02 -15.28
CA LEU A 163 2.28 13.83 -16.45
C LEU A 163 1.95 15.30 -16.15
N TYR A 164 2.96 16.15 -16.17
CA TYR A 164 2.83 17.59 -15.99
C TYR A 164 3.40 18.28 -17.22
N GLU A 165 2.61 19.12 -17.89
CA GLU A 165 2.93 19.63 -19.22
C GLU A 165 3.30 18.51 -20.21
N GLN A 166 4.58 18.39 -20.58
CA GLN A 166 5.12 17.34 -21.47
C GLN A 166 6.25 16.54 -20.78
N VAL A 167 6.30 16.60 -19.46
CA VAL A 167 7.28 15.89 -18.64
C VAL A 167 6.59 14.91 -17.70
N VAL A 168 7.21 13.75 -17.53
CA VAL A 168 6.85 12.84 -16.44
C VAL A 168 7.59 13.32 -15.20
N VAL A 169 6.84 13.62 -14.15
CA VAL A 169 7.36 14.01 -12.84
C VAL A 169 7.14 12.86 -11.88
N PHE A 170 8.17 12.43 -11.17
CA PHE A 170 8.07 11.39 -10.15
C PHE A 170 9.02 11.65 -9.00
N ASN A 171 8.75 11.03 -7.85
CA ASN A 171 9.65 11.02 -6.70
C ASN A 171 10.60 9.83 -6.80
N GLY A 172 11.89 10.04 -6.56
CA GLY A 172 12.89 8.97 -6.62
C GLY A 172 14.03 9.17 -5.62
N GLU A 173 14.94 8.20 -5.60
CA GLU A 173 16.17 8.27 -4.81
C GLU A 173 17.28 9.05 -5.54
N LYS A 174 18.45 9.17 -4.91
CA LYS A 174 19.61 9.82 -5.51
C LYS A 174 20.08 9.09 -6.77
N SER A 175 19.76 9.66 -7.93
CA SER A 175 20.27 9.26 -9.23
C SER A 175 21.75 9.62 -9.45
N PRO A 176 22.57 8.76 -10.10
CA PRO A 176 23.94 9.07 -10.48
C PRO A 176 24.05 10.17 -11.54
N PHE A 177 22.93 10.56 -12.18
CA PHE A 177 22.87 11.60 -13.20
C PHE A 177 22.65 13.01 -12.64
N MET A 178 22.71 13.20 -11.31
CA MET A 178 22.54 14.49 -10.66
C MET A 178 23.73 15.44 -10.80
N THR A 179 23.44 16.74 -10.74
CA THR A 179 24.50 17.75 -10.54
C THR A 179 25.02 17.70 -9.09
N PRO A 180 26.28 18.08 -8.84
CA PRO A 180 26.82 18.18 -7.48
C PRO A 180 26.00 19.10 -6.55
N GLN A 181 25.43 20.17 -7.12
CA GLN A 181 24.58 21.12 -6.39
C GLN A 181 23.29 20.46 -5.92
N THR A 182 22.57 19.79 -6.83
CA THR A 182 21.37 19.01 -6.49
C THR A 182 21.70 17.92 -5.46
N ALA A 183 22.79 17.18 -5.65
CA ALA A 183 23.25 16.12 -4.75
C ALA A 183 23.46 16.59 -3.29
N SER A 184 23.90 17.85 -3.12
CA SER A 184 24.17 18.50 -1.84
C SER A 184 22.93 18.96 -1.07
N LEU A 185 21.82 19.23 -1.76
CA LEU A 185 20.56 19.68 -1.14
C LEU A 185 19.83 18.52 -0.45
N ILE A 186 20.19 17.29 -0.79
CA ILE A 186 19.51 16.07 -0.37
C ILE A 186 20.26 15.47 0.81
N LYS A 187 19.69 15.61 2.02
CA LYS A 187 20.29 15.10 3.25
C LYS A 187 19.85 13.67 3.57
N ASP A 188 18.69 13.24 3.07
CA ASP A 188 18.10 11.91 3.21
C ASP A 188 17.73 11.33 1.83
N ASN A 189 17.66 9.99 1.71
CA ASN A 189 17.34 9.33 0.44
C ASN A 189 15.84 9.44 0.06
N LYS A 190 15.10 10.42 0.57
CA LYS A 190 13.65 10.58 0.36
C LYS A 190 13.34 12.01 -0.07
N GLY A 191 12.92 12.20 -1.32
CA GLY A 191 12.43 13.49 -1.83
C GLY A 191 13.31 14.10 -2.93
N LEU A 192 13.22 13.53 -4.12
CA LEU A 192 13.76 14.13 -5.33
C LEU A 192 12.73 14.04 -6.45
N TYR A 193 12.34 15.19 -7.01
CA TYR A 193 11.49 15.19 -8.19
C TYR A 193 12.33 15.22 -9.44
N LEU A 194 12.17 14.17 -10.22
CA LEU A 194 12.75 14.02 -11.53
C LEU A 194 11.66 14.35 -12.55
N CYS A 195 11.91 15.37 -13.37
CA CYS A 195 11.15 15.68 -14.57
C CYS A 195 11.87 15.05 -15.76
N LYS A 196 11.20 14.23 -16.57
CA LYS A 196 11.78 13.71 -17.81
C LYS A 196 10.94 14.08 -19.01
N THR A 197 11.54 14.76 -19.99
CA THR A 197 10.88 15.14 -21.24
C THR A 197 10.71 13.91 -22.14
N LEU A 198 9.53 13.73 -22.71
CA LEU A 198 9.27 12.75 -23.76
C LEU A 198 9.33 13.47 -25.11
N HIS A 199 10.52 13.63 -25.70
CA HIS A 199 10.61 14.07 -27.09
C HIS A 199 11.47 13.12 -27.93
N ASN A 200 10.83 12.44 -28.89
CA ASN A 200 11.44 11.55 -29.88
C ASN A 200 12.24 10.37 -29.29
N GLY A 201 11.82 9.83 -28.14
CA GLY A 201 12.48 8.69 -27.49
C GLY A 201 13.73 9.06 -26.69
N SER A 202 14.31 10.24 -26.91
CA SER A 202 15.39 10.77 -26.08
C SER A 202 14.81 11.39 -24.81
N SER A 203 15.27 10.90 -23.67
CA SER A 203 14.77 11.34 -22.37
C SER A 203 15.87 12.09 -21.61
N ALA A 204 15.68 13.38 -21.33
CA ALA A 204 16.60 14.15 -20.46
C ALA A 204 16.01 14.25 -19.05
N ALA A 205 16.75 13.77 -18.04
CA ALA A 205 16.38 13.96 -16.64
C ALA A 205 16.71 15.40 -16.22
N LEU A 206 15.69 16.14 -15.85
CA LEU A 206 15.75 17.45 -15.24
C LEU A 206 15.35 17.27 -13.77
N PHE A 207 16.08 17.90 -12.86
CA PHE A 207 15.74 17.88 -11.44
C PHE A 207 14.95 19.14 -11.13
N MET A 208 13.82 19.01 -10.41
CA MET A 208 13.20 20.21 -9.84
C MET A 208 14.05 20.69 -8.67
N GLU A 209 14.92 21.63 -8.96
CA GLU A 209 15.70 22.32 -7.94
C GLU A 209 14.81 23.28 -7.15
N GLY A 210 15.12 23.43 -5.86
CA GLY A 210 14.47 24.38 -4.97
C GLY A 210 13.78 23.75 -3.77
N LYS A 211 12.91 24.53 -3.13
CA LYS A 211 12.29 24.21 -1.83
C LYS A 211 11.28 23.06 -1.90
N VAL A 212 10.91 22.60 -3.09
CA VAL A 212 10.00 21.46 -3.25
C VAL A 212 10.55 20.19 -2.56
N ASN A 213 11.87 20.01 -2.56
CA ASN A 213 12.53 18.86 -1.93
C ASN A 213 12.54 18.93 -0.39
N GLU A 214 12.29 20.09 0.22
CA GLU A 214 12.21 20.25 1.68
C GLU A 214 10.93 19.62 2.26
N THR A 215 9.95 19.29 1.42
CA THR A 215 8.61 18.82 1.84
C THR A 215 8.54 17.32 2.11
N LYS A 216 9.53 16.54 1.69
CA LYS A 216 9.63 15.08 1.92
C LYS A 216 8.34 14.32 1.56
N MET A 217 7.80 14.58 0.37
CA MET A 217 6.59 13.90 -0.10
C MET A 217 6.82 12.41 -0.28
N GLU A 218 5.81 11.60 0.04
CA GLU A 218 5.80 10.15 -0.23
C GLU A 218 5.00 9.85 -1.49
N ALA A 219 3.89 10.56 -1.71
CA ALA A 219 3.14 10.59 -2.95
C ALA A 219 2.62 11.99 -3.22
N PHE A 220 2.40 12.34 -4.49
CA PHE A 220 1.90 13.65 -4.89
C PHE A 220 1.09 13.58 -6.18
N SER A 221 0.36 14.65 -6.44
CA SER A 221 -0.22 15.00 -7.72
C SER A 221 0.01 16.48 -8.01
N ILE A 222 0.13 16.79 -9.29
CA ILE A 222 0.23 18.16 -9.78
C ILE A 222 -0.71 18.33 -10.98
N THR A 223 -1.49 19.40 -10.96
CA THR A 223 -2.40 19.77 -12.05
C THR A 223 -1.69 20.67 -13.06
N GLN A 224 -2.23 20.78 -14.27
CA GLN A 224 -1.71 21.69 -15.31
C GLN A 224 -1.82 23.18 -14.90
N ASN A 225 -2.64 23.49 -13.89
CA ASN A 225 -2.77 24.83 -13.31
C ASN A 225 -1.89 25.00 -12.05
N ASN A 226 -0.86 24.17 -11.89
CA ASN A 226 0.13 24.21 -10.81
C ASN A 226 -0.39 23.92 -9.40
N GLY A 227 -1.65 23.50 -9.25
CA GLY A 227 -2.16 22.99 -7.98
C GLY A 227 -1.49 21.67 -7.63
N VAL A 228 -0.96 21.55 -6.41
CA VAL A 228 -0.26 20.37 -5.91
C VAL A 228 -0.97 19.83 -4.69
N ALA A 229 -1.18 18.51 -4.65
CA ALA A 229 -1.55 17.79 -3.44
C ALA A 229 -0.49 16.73 -3.16
N PHE A 230 -0.06 16.60 -1.91
CA PHE A 230 0.96 15.62 -1.53
C PHE A 230 0.71 15.05 -0.14
N CYS A 231 1.23 13.86 0.12
CA CYS A 231 1.22 13.28 1.46
C CYS A 231 2.64 13.13 2.02
N THR A 232 2.76 13.26 3.34
CA THR A 232 4.00 12.94 4.06
C THR A 232 3.70 12.46 5.48
N THR A 233 4.59 11.63 6.01
CA THR A 233 4.63 11.18 7.40
C THR A 233 5.58 12.04 8.26
N GLN A 234 6.24 13.03 7.65
CA GLN A 234 7.24 13.87 8.28
C GLN A 234 6.78 15.32 8.37
N GLN A 235 7.41 16.10 9.26
CA GLN A 235 7.16 17.53 9.36
C GLN A 235 7.71 18.25 8.10
N VAL A 236 6.87 19.11 7.51
CA VAL A 236 7.23 19.97 6.37
C VAL A 236 7.80 21.29 6.89
N GLY A 237 9.13 21.45 6.91
CA GLY A 237 9.80 22.72 7.29
C GLY A 237 9.41 23.28 8.68
N ASP A 238 9.55 24.61 8.85
CA ASP A 238 9.15 25.37 10.06
C ASP A 238 7.61 25.55 10.20
N SER A 239 6.84 24.70 9.53
CA SER A 239 5.40 24.83 9.44
C SER A 239 4.73 24.55 10.80
N PRO A 240 3.70 25.32 11.22
CA PRO A 240 2.95 25.12 12.46
C PRO A 240 2.05 23.86 12.44
N LEU A 241 2.26 22.97 11.47
CA LEU A 241 1.42 21.81 11.23
C LEU A 241 1.79 20.73 12.25
N GLU A 242 0.82 20.38 13.10
CA GLU A 242 0.99 19.38 14.14
C GLU A 242 1.55 18.08 13.56
N ARG A 243 2.56 17.53 14.23
CA ARG A 243 3.15 16.24 13.89
C ARG A 243 2.04 15.18 13.93
N MET A 244 1.69 14.66 12.76
CA MET A 244 0.81 13.51 12.65
C MET A 244 1.66 12.23 12.78
N SER A 245 1.20 11.27 13.58
CA SER A 245 1.76 9.91 13.63
C SER A 245 1.56 9.13 12.33
N ASP A 246 0.59 9.58 11.53
CA ASP A 246 0.04 8.94 10.36
C ASP A 246 0.27 9.82 9.11
N ALA A 247 0.14 9.25 7.92
CA ALA A 247 0.31 10.03 6.70
C ALA A 247 -0.77 11.12 6.58
N ALA A 248 -0.36 12.34 6.26
CA ALA A 248 -1.23 13.50 6.17
C ALA A 248 -1.13 14.17 4.79
N ILE A 249 -2.26 14.68 4.26
CA ILE A 249 -2.31 15.38 2.98
C ILE A 249 -2.10 16.88 3.17
N TYR A 250 -1.32 17.48 2.28
CA TYR A 250 -1.08 18.90 2.19
C TYR A 250 -1.36 19.37 0.76
N LEU A 251 -1.78 20.63 0.65
CA LEU A 251 -2.12 21.28 -0.59
C LEU A 251 -1.26 22.52 -0.75
N GLY A 252 -0.83 22.81 -1.97
CA GLY A 252 -0.05 24.01 -2.27
C GLY A 252 -0.09 24.36 -3.75
N THR A 253 0.68 25.38 -4.13
CA THR A 253 0.84 25.77 -5.53
C THR A 253 2.30 25.74 -5.91
N TYR A 254 2.59 25.13 -7.05
CA TYR A 254 3.92 25.13 -7.63
C TYR A 254 4.18 26.43 -8.39
N ASN A 255 5.32 27.07 -8.13
CA ASN A 255 5.67 28.36 -8.76
C ASN A 255 6.82 28.26 -9.76
N GLY A 256 7.20 27.06 -10.20
CA GLY A 256 8.36 26.81 -11.06
C GLY A 256 9.68 26.56 -10.31
N PHE A 257 9.73 26.78 -8.99
CA PHE A 257 10.92 26.52 -8.16
C PHE A 257 10.60 25.78 -6.86
N GLY A 258 9.44 26.02 -6.27
CA GLY A 258 9.03 25.40 -5.03
C GLY A 258 7.53 25.45 -4.84
N LEU A 259 7.08 24.93 -3.70
CA LEU A 259 5.70 25.09 -3.26
C LEU A 259 5.55 26.38 -2.45
N ASN A 260 4.49 27.11 -2.74
CA ASN A 260 3.98 28.18 -1.88
C ASN A 260 2.57 27.83 -1.37
N ASN A 261 2.07 28.63 -0.44
CA ASN A 261 0.71 28.51 0.10
C ASN A 261 0.38 27.10 0.61
N ILE A 262 1.37 26.44 1.21
CA ILE A 262 1.19 25.08 1.72
C ILE A 262 0.22 25.12 2.90
N THR A 263 -0.87 24.39 2.79
CA THR A 263 -1.89 24.25 3.83
C THR A 263 -2.16 22.77 4.08
N ALA A 264 -2.43 22.41 5.32
CA ALA A 264 -2.90 21.06 5.62
C ALA A 264 -4.32 20.86 5.05
N PHE A 265 -4.57 19.66 4.53
CA PHE A 265 -5.92 19.26 4.20
C PHE A 265 -6.79 19.28 5.46
N ALA A 266 -7.92 19.97 5.40
CA ALA A 266 -8.77 20.25 6.57
C ALA A 266 -9.30 18.99 7.28
N HIS A 267 -9.29 17.84 6.60
CA HIS A 267 -9.79 16.57 7.12
C HIS A 267 -8.68 15.57 7.48
N ASN A 268 -7.46 16.05 7.64
CA ASN A 268 -6.42 15.32 8.35
C ASN A 268 -6.84 15.11 9.81
N VAL A 269 -6.80 13.86 10.28
CA VAL A 269 -7.19 13.50 11.66
C VAL A 269 -6.13 12.55 12.23
N SER A 270 -5.72 12.76 13.48
CA SER A 270 -4.76 11.88 14.16
C SER A 270 -5.30 10.45 14.26
N GLY A 271 -4.44 9.45 14.00
CA GLY A 271 -4.84 8.03 13.94
C GLY A 271 -5.43 7.61 12.60
N ILE A 272 -5.63 8.54 11.66
CA ILE A 272 -6.13 8.27 10.30
C ILE A 272 -5.06 8.67 9.29
N SER A 273 -4.61 7.70 8.51
CA SER A 273 -3.76 7.92 7.35
C SER A 273 -4.59 8.41 6.17
N ASN A 274 -4.13 9.48 5.52
CA ASN A 274 -4.60 9.92 4.22
C ASN A 274 -3.41 9.90 3.25
N TYR A 275 -3.52 9.10 2.18
CA TYR A 275 -2.40 8.73 1.32
C TYR A 275 -2.72 8.89 -0.16
N SER A 276 -1.66 8.97 -0.98
CA SER A 276 -1.72 9.04 -2.44
C SER A 276 -2.77 10.03 -2.99
N PRO A 277 -2.65 11.33 -2.66
CA PRO A 277 -3.61 12.32 -3.14
C PRO A 277 -3.52 12.54 -4.66
N CYS A 278 -4.67 12.62 -5.31
CA CYS A 278 -4.83 12.95 -6.72
C CYS A 278 -5.87 14.06 -6.89
N LEU A 279 -5.44 15.21 -7.39
CA LEU A 279 -6.35 16.27 -7.83
C LEU A 279 -6.95 15.94 -9.20
N SER A 280 -8.23 16.24 -9.39
CA SER A 280 -8.87 16.31 -10.71
C SER A 280 -8.23 17.39 -11.58
N GLU A 281 -8.47 17.37 -12.89
CA GLU A 281 -7.81 18.31 -13.82
C GLU A 281 -8.15 19.78 -13.55
N ASP A 282 -9.37 20.03 -13.06
CA ASP A 282 -9.82 21.36 -12.63
C ASP A 282 -9.30 21.77 -11.23
N GLY A 283 -8.66 20.85 -10.50
CA GLY A 283 -8.18 21.04 -9.14
C GLY A 283 -9.28 21.15 -8.08
N LEU A 284 -10.55 20.91 -8.44
CA LEU A 284 -11.70 21.09 -7.55
C LEU A 284 -12.09 19.83 -6.80
N THR A 285 -11.59 18.66 -7.19
CA THR A 285 -11.84 17.39 -6.51
C THR A 285 -10.52 16.74 -6.14
N LEU A 286 -10.39 16.36 -4.87
CA LEU A 286 -9.26 15.62 -4.33
C LEU A 286 -9.70 14.18 -4.10
N TYR A 287 -9.10 13.24 -4.82
CA TYR A 287 -9.19 11.81 -4.57
C TYR A 287 -8.03 11.35 -3.71
N PHE A 288 -8.25 10.45 -2.77
CA PHE A 288 -7.19 9.94 -1.90
C PHE A 288 -7.58 8.62 -1.25
N ALA A 289 -6.58 7.85 -0.80
CA ALA A 289 -6.79 6.64 -0.03
C ALA A 289 -6.80 6.95 1.48
N SER A 290 -7.69 6.34 2.25
CA SER A 290 -7.75 6.53 3.69
C SER A 290 -8.25 5.30 4.45
N ASN A 291 -7.73 5.08 5.66
CA ASN A 291 -8.20 4.05 6.61
C ASN A 291 -9.27 4.59 7.58
N ARG A 292 -10.00 5.64 7.19
CA ARG A 292 -11.07 6.24 7.99
C ARG A 292 -12.19 5.22 8.25
N GLU A 293 -12.78 5.28 9.44
CA GLU A 293 -13.90 4.41 9.82
C GLU A 293 -15.09 4.53 8.85
N GLY A 294 -15.85 3.44 8.70
CA GLY A 294 -17.00 3.36 7.79
C GLY A 294 -16.68 2.92 6.36
N GLY A 295 -15.41 2.59 6.10
CA GLY A 295 -14.92 2.00 4.86
C GLY A 295 -15.32 0.54 4.63
N PHE A 296 -14.92 -0.02 3.49
CA PHE A 296 -15.21 -1.41 3.10
C PHE A 296 -14.05 -2.37 3.42
N GLY A 297 -12.83 -1.84 3.51
CA GLY A 297 -11.61 -2.62 3.63
C GLY A 297 -10.56 -2.00 4.56
N GLY A 298 -9.29 -2.10 4.17
CA GLY A 298 -8.16 -1.52 4.92
C GLY A 298 -8.01 -0.04 4.59
N MET A 299 -7.49 0.25 3.40
CA MET A 299 -7.53 1.56 2.78
C MET A 299 -8.65 1.60 1.76
N ASP A 300 -9.52 2.60 1.83
CA ASP A 300 -10.56 2.85 0.83
C ASP A 300 -10.29 4.18 0.11
N LEU A 301 -10.82 4.32 -1.12
CA LEU A 301 -10.78 5.57 -1.84
C LEU A 301 -11.93 6.49 -1.44
N TYR A 302 -11.56 7.74 -1.19
CA TYR A 302 -12.45 8.85 -0.87
C TYR A 302 -12.26 9.98 -1.86
N LYS A 303 -13.26 10.84 -1.97
CA LYS A 303 -13.15 12.16 -2.60
C LYS A 303 -13.53 13.27 -1.63
N SER A 304 -12.99 14.45 -1.85
CA SER A 304 -13.45 15.70 -1.25
C SER A 304 -13.47 16.77 -2.35
N THR A 305 -14.53 17.57 -2.39
CA THR A 305 -14.71 18.65 -3.36
C THR A 305 -14.48 20.00 -2.70
N PHE A 306 -13.79 20.89 -3.40
CA PHE A 306 -13.58 22.28 -2.99
C PHE A 306 -14.78 23.13 -3.40
N ASP A 307 -15.43 23.79 -2.43
CA ASP A 307 -16.63 24.63 -2.66
C ASP A 307 -16.29 26.10 -3.00
N GLY A 308 -15.02 26.42 -3.18
CA GLY A 308 -14.50 27.78 -3.35
C GLY A 308 -13.91 28.38 -2.07
N THR A 309 -14.24 27.84 -0.90
CA THR A 309 -13.70 28.27 0.39
C THR A 309 -13.08 27.11 1.17
N ASN A 310 -13.78 25.97 1.23
CA ASN A 310 -13.41 24.82 2.03
C ASN A 310 -13.46 23.54 1.21
N TRP A 311 -12.68 22.56 1.67
CA TRP A 311 -12.83 21.18 1.25
C TRP A 311 -14.00 20.55 2.01
N THR A 312 -14.95 19.97 1.28
CA THR A 312 -16.09 19.24 1.85
C THR A 312 -15.64 18.00 2.62
N ALA A 313 -16.51 17.47 3.48
CA ALA A 313 -16.24 16.23 4.21
C ALA A 313 -15.92 15.08 3.23
N PRO A 314 -14.94 14.21 3.54
CA PRO A 314 -14.60 13.08 2.69
C PRO A 314 -15.79 12.14 2.43
N GLU A 315 -16.07 11.88 1.16
CA GLU A 315 -17.09 10.95 0.71
C GLU A 315 -16.42 9.65 0.22
N ASN A 316 -16.81 8.51 0.77
CA ASN A 316 -16.34 7.20 0.32
C ASN A 316 -16.88 6.91 -1.09
N LEU A 317 -16.05 6.40 -2.00
CA LEU A 317 -16.44 6.15 -3.40
C LEU A 317 -17.38 4.95 -3.61
N GLY A 318 -17.75 4.25 -2.55
CA GLY A 318 -18.75 3.17 -2.57
C GLY A 318 -18.21 1.84 -3.08
N GLN A 319 -19.05 0.80 -2.98
CA GLN A 319 -18.69 -0.60 -3.25
C GLN A 319 -18.35 -0.93 -4.73
N ASP A 320 -18.65 -0.01 -5.64
CA ASP A 320 -18.31 -0.14 -7.06
C ASP A 320 -16.83 0.15 -7.32
N VAL A 321 -16.18 0.86 -6.39
CA VAL A 321 -14.76 1.21 -6.41
C VAL A 321 -14.00 0.53 -5.26
N ASN A 322 -14.56 0.56 -4.05
CA ASN A 322 -13.95 0.03 -2.85
C ASN A 322 -14.41 -1.40 -2.55
N GLY A 323 -13.52 -2.21 -2.00
CA GLY A 323 -13.80 -3.58 -1.62
C GLY A 323 -13.21 -3.94 -0.26
N LYS A 324 -13.06 -5.24 0.02
CA LYS A 324 -12.64 -5.72 1.35
C LYS A 324 -11.13 -5.60 1.64
N GLY A 325 -10.35 -5.18 0.66
CA GLY A 325 -8.89 -5.12 0.69
C GLY A 325 -8.40 -3.69 0.80
N ASN A 326 -7.22 -3.42 0.25
CA ASN A 326 -6.74 -2.04 0.10
C ASN A 326 -6.97 -1.54 -1.33
N GLU A 327 -7.54 -0.35 -1.44
CA GLU A 327 -7.57 0.46 -2.65
C GLU A 327 -6.70 1.71 -2.46
N ILE A 328 -5.69 1.87 -3.31
CA ILE A 328 -4.66 2.91 -3.17
C ILE A 328 -4.32 3.54 -4.52
N THR A 329 -3.47 4.58 -4.46
CA THR A 329 -2.90 5.27 -5.63
C THR A 329 -3.94 5.68 -6.67
N PRO A 330 -4.98 6.44 -6.29
CA PRO A 330 -5.93 6.96 -7.26
C PRO A 330 -5.21 7.86 -8.26
N PHE A 331 -5.61 7.75 -9.53
CA PHE A 331 -5.22 8.65 -10.60
C PHE A 331 -6.47 8.97 -11.42
N TYR A 332 -6.82 10.25 -11.52
CA TYR A 332 -8.02 10.69 -12.22
C TYR A 332 -7.63 11.44 -13.49
N ALA A 333 -8.13 10.99 -14.64
CA ALA A 333 -8.10 11.79 -15.85
C ALA A 333 -9.27 11.46 -16.78
N SER A 334 -9.79 12.49 -17.44
CA SER A 334 -10.80 12.43 -18.49
C SER A 334 -12.07 11.67 -18.06
N GLY A 335 -12.49 11.90 -16.82
CA GLY A 335 -13.67 11.23 -16.25
C GLY A 335 -13.42 9.79 -15.79
N ILE A 336 -12.19 9.30 -15.85
CA ILE A 336 -11.82 7.92 -15.46
C ILE A 336 -10.95 8.00 -14.21
N LEU A 337 -11.32 7.23 -13.19
CA LEU A 337 -10.50 6.98 -12.01
C LEU A 337 -9.78 5.64 -12.19
N TRP A 338 -8.46 5.68 -12.24
CA TRP A 338 -7.60 4.51 -12.11
C TRP A 338 -7.12 4.36 -10.68
N PHE A 339 -6.95 3.12 -10.23
CA PHE A 339 -6.47 2.84 -8.87
C PHE A 339 -5.92 1.42 -8.77
N ALA A 340 -5.10 1.16 -7.76
CA ALA A 340 -4.61 -0.18 -7.44
C ALA A 340 -5.53 -0.82 -6.39
N SER A 341 -5.86 -2.10 -6.52
CA SER A 341 -6.72 -2.82 -5.58
C SER A 341 -6.26 -4.26 -5.34
N GLU A 342 -6.42 -4.73 -4.10
CA GLU A 342 -6.24 -6.14 -3.70
C GLU A 342 -7.55 -6.93 -3.66
N SER A 343 -8.69 -6.24 -3.74
CA SER A 343 -9.99 -6.81 -3.38
C SER A 343 -10.83 -7.24 -4.58
N HIS A 344 -10.59 -6.61 -5.73
CA HIS A 344 -11.25 -6.96 -6.97
C HIS A 344 -10.58 -8.19 -7.60
N GLY A 345 -11.38 -9.04 -8.24
CA GLY A 345 -10.85 -10.23 -8.93
C GLY A 345 -9.75 -9.84 -9.94
N GLY A 346 -8.63 -10.54 -9.88
CA GLY A 346 -7.42 -10.14 -10.60
C GLY A 346 -6.33 -11.21 -10.60
N LEU A 347 -5.15 -10.82 -11.06
CA LEU A 347 -3.97 -11.65 -11.21
C LEU A 347 -3.28 -11.89 -9.85
N GLY A 348 -3.52 -11.04 -8.84
CA GLY A 348 -3.06 -11.23 -7.46
C GLY A 348 -2.20 -10.06 -6.97
N GLY A 349 -2.17 -9.87 -5.64
CA GLY A 349 -1.60 -8.65 -5.05
C GLY A 349 -2.44 -7.42 -5.43
N TYR A 350 -1.78 -6.30 -5.68
CA TYR A 350 -2.41 -5.12 -6.26
C TYR A 350 -2.50 -5.25 -7.78
N ASP A 351 -3.72 -5.18 -8.31
CA ASP A 351 -3.98 -5.02 -9.74
C ASP A 351 -4.54 -3.62 -10.00
N ILE A 352 -4.30 -3.07 -11.20
CA ILE A 352 -4.86 -1.78 -11.58
C ILE A 352 -6.28 -1.96 -12.07
N PHE A 353 -7.19 -1.11 -11.59
CA PHE A 353 -8.58 -1.04 -12.02
C PHE A 353 -8.90 0.37 -12.52
N SER A 354 -9.96 0.46 -13.31
CA SER A 354 -10.53 1.73 -13.74
C SER A 354 -12.02 1.77 -13.47
N SER A 355 -12.52 2.93 -13.06
CA SER A 355 -13.95 3.21 -12.96
C SER A 355 -14.28 4.53 -13.67
N GLN A 356 -15.35 4.51 -14.48
CA GLN A 356 -15.86 5.71 -15.14
C GLN A 356 -16.72 6.52 -14.15
N ASN A 357 -16.38 7.78 -13.99
CA ASN A 357 -17.19 8.75 -13.27
C ASN A 357 -18.39 9.17 -14.13
N THR A 358 -19.60 9.04 -13.60
CA THR A 358 -20.84 9.46 -14.26
C THR A 358 -21.66 10.36 -13.34
N SER A 359 -22.73 10.95 -13.86
CA SER A 359 -23.65 11.76 -13.05
C SER A 359 -24.33 11.00 -11.92
N ALA A 360 -24.37 9.66 -12.00
CA ALA A 360 -24.89 8.77 -10.95
C ALA A 360 -23.80 8.26 -9.98
N GLY A 361 -22.54 8.67 -10.16
CA GLY A 361 -21.38 8.16 -9.43
C GLY A 361 -20.48 7.27 -10.27
N PHE A 362 -19.58 6.55 -9.61
CA PHE A 362 -18.64 5.64 -10.26
C PHE A 362 -19.32 4.32 -10.67
N HIS A 363 -19.09 3.88 -11.90
CA HIS A 363 -19.49 2.54 -12.32
C HIS A 363 -18.65 1.45 -11.65
N ARG A 364 -19.16 0.21 -11.64
CA ARG A 364 -18.36 -0.94 -11.21
C ARG A 364 -17.03 -1.00 -11.96
N CYS A 365 -15.94 -1.06 -11.21
CA CYS A 365 -14.60 -1.03 -11.78
C CYS A 365 -14.27 -2.28 -12.62
N SER A 366 -13.34 -2.12 -13.56
CA SER A 366 -12.81 -3.20 -14.41
C SER A 366 -11.29 -3.27 -14.34
N THR A 367 -10.73 -4.48 -14.37
CA THR A 367 -9.27 -4.71 -14.33
C THR A 367 -8.58 -4.17 -15.58
N CYS A 368 -7.47 -3.46 -15.40
CA CYS A 368 -6.61 -2.96 -16.46
C CYS A 368 -5.37 -3.86 -16.62
N ARG A 369 -5.33 -4.62 -17.71
CA ARG A 369 -4.35 -5.70 -17.92
C ARG A 369 -2.90 -5.23 -18.08
N ILE A 370 -2.70 -4.04 -18.61
CA ILE A 370 -1.40 -3.53 -19.08
C ILE A 370 -0.44 -3.26 -17.92
N TRP A 371 -0.97 -2.88 -16.76
CA TRP A 371 -0.16 -2.33 -15.67
C TRP A 371 0.27 -3.36 -14.63
N HIS A 372 -0.18 -4.61 -14.73
CA HIS A 372 0.24 -5.69 -13.83
C HIS A 372 1.74 -6.02 -13.94
N GLN A 373 2.34 -5.92 -15.14
CA GLN A 373 3.78 -6.15 -15.31
C GLN A 373 4.67 -5.14 -14.56
N LEU A 374 4.12 -4.00 -14.14
CA LEU A 374 4.84 -2.94 -13.43
C LEU A 374 4.79 -3.08 -11.90
N CYS A 375 3.87 -3.88 -11.35
CA CYS A 375 3.82 -4.17 -9.90
C CYS A 375 4.68 -5.38 -9.50
N VAL A 376 5.19 -6.15 -10.49
CA VAL A 376 5.93 -7.40 -10.30
C VAL A 376 7.44 -7.25 -10.62
N GLN A 377 7.87 -6.10 -11.16
CA GLN A 377 9.28 -5.72 -11.30
C GLN A 377 9.63 -4.71 -10.21
#